data_AF-A0AAV3TZN1-F1
#
_entry.id   AF-A0AAV3TZN1-F1
#
_cell.length_a   1.000
_cell.length_b   1.000
_cell.length_c   1.000
_cell.angle_alpha   90.00
_cell.angle_beta   90.00
_cell.angle_gamma   90.00
#
_symmetry.space_group_name_H-M   'P 1'
#
loop_
_entity.id
_entity.type
_entity.pdbx_description
1 polymer ?
#
loop_
_entity_poly.entity_id
_entity_poly.type
_entity_poly.pdbx_seq_one_letter_code
_entity_poly.pdbx_strand_id
1 'polypeptide(L)'
;MPQAVFNIPFFVAMVFTVATFTMFLSFLVLRFTLTRNIKKTATADPDGWFDDDHYLGIMNTAFLMWACAAPAVKTWKNYDRNMPTNIDVRANAKPLEIVFSYMLAFSVGTLVICAIIYYLTDFFGWIDWEF
;
A
#
# COMPACT_ATOMS: atom_id res chain seq x y z
N MET A 1 32.44 27.03 3.98
CA MET A 1 31.69 25.76 3.98
C MET A 1 30.90 25.71 2.69
N PRO A 2 31.08 24.71 1.81
CA PRO A 2 30.30 24.64 0.59
C PRO A 2 28.83 24.42 0.96
N GLN A 3 27.95 25.33 0.53
CA GLN A 3 26.51 25.14 0.66
C GLN A 3 26.13 23.95 -0.22
N ALA A 4 25.59 22.89 0.39
CA ALA A 4 24.98 21.81 -0.37
C ALA A 4 23.80 22.42 -1.14
N VAL A 5 23.99 22.65 -2.44
CA VAL A 5 22.90 23.05 -3.33
C VAL A 5 21.92 21.90 -3.34
N PHE A 6 20.78 22.07 -2.67
CA PHE A 6 19.74 21.06 -2.59
C PHE A 6 19.14 20.87 -3.99
N ASN A 7 19.55 19.81 -4.67
CA ASN A 7 19.02 19.44 -5.97
C ASN A 7 17.64 18.78 -5.77
N ILE A 8 16.59 19.58 -5.97
CA ILE A 8 15.19 19.16 -5.82
C ILE A 8 14.87 17.96 -6.71
N PRO A 9 15.23 17.93 -8.01
CA PRO A 9 15.06 16.75 -8.86
C PRO A 9 15.64 15.46 -8.29
N PHE A 10 16.90 15.51 -7.85
CA PHE A 10 17.58 14.35 -7.28
C PHE A 10 16.92 13.88 -5.98
N PHE A 11 16.52 14.81 -5.10
CA PHE A 11 15.82 14.47 -3.86
C PHE A 11 14.47 13.82 -4.14
N VAL A 12 13.67 14.35 -5.07
CA VAL A 12 12.38 13.76 -5.45
C VAL A 12 12.56 12.38 -6.06
N ALA A 13 13.54 12.19 -6.95
CA ALA A 13 13.85 10.88 -7.53
C ALA A 13 14.27 9.86 -6.47
N MET A 14 15.08 10.27 -5.49
CA MET A 14 15.48 9.42 -4.36
C MET A 14 14.27 9.03 -3.49
N VAL A 15 13.42 10.00 -3.11
CA VAL A 15 12.21 9.76 -2.33
C VAL A 15 11.25 8.84 -3.08
N PHE A 16 11.06 9.06 -4.38
CA PHE A 16 10.23 8.21 -5.23
C PHE A 16 10.75 6.78 -5.29
N THR A 17 12.06 6.59 -5.42
CA THR A 17 12.70 5.27 -5.45
C THR A 17 12.53 4.55 -4.12
N VAL A 18 12.80 5.22 -3.00
CA VAL A 18 12.63 4.65 -1.65
C VAL A 18 11.17 4.30 -1.41
N ALA A 19 10.23 5.20 -1.72
CA ALA A 19 8.81 4.94 -1.56
C ALA A 19 8.34 3.75 -2.39
N THR A 20 8.80 3.63 -3.64
CA THR A 20 8.48 2.49 -4.51
C THR A 20 9.02 1.18 -3.95
N PHE A 21 10.27 1.17 -3.47
CA PHE A 21 10.87 -0.03 -2.88
C PHE A 21 10.15 -0.45 -1.58
N THR A 22 9.87 0.50 -0.70
CA THR A 22 9.12 0.25 0.54
C THR A 22 7.70 -0.24 0.25
N MET A 23 7.03 0.32 -0.76
CA MET A 23 5.72 -0.15 -1.24
C MET A 23 5.79 -1.61 -1.67
N PHE A 24 6.75 -1.95 -2.54
CA PHE A 24 6.87 -3.31 -3.07
C PHE A 24 7.19 -4.32 -1.98
N LEU A 25 8.12 -3.99 -1.08
CA LEU A 25 8.48 -4.84 0.05
C LEU A 25 7.28 -5.07 0.99
N SER A 26 6.57 -4.00 1.34
CA SER A 26 5.40 -4.08 2.22
C SER A 26 4.29 -4.90 1.59
N PHE A 27 4.06 -4.71 0.29
CA PHE A 27 3.08 -5.48 -0.46
C PHE A 27 3.41 -6.97 -0.50
N LEU A 28 4.66 -7.34 -0.77
CA LEU A 28 5.08 -8.75 -0.77
C LEU A 28 4.91 -9.38 0.60
N VAL A 29 5.35 -8.70 1.66
CA VAL A 29 5.19 -9.19 3.03
C VAL A 29 3.72 -9.44 3.33
N LEU A 30 2.85 -8.46 3.08
CA LEU A 30 1.40 -8.61 3.31
C LEU A 30 0.79 -9.71 2.44
N ARG A 31 1.18 -9.82 1.16
CA ARG A 31 0.69 -10.88 0.28
C ARG A 31 1.04 -12.25 0.85
N PHE A 32 2.25 -12.46 1.35
CA PHE A 32 2.68 -13.76 1.85
C PHE A 32 2.26 -14.06 3.29
N THR A 33 2.21 -13.05 4.17
CA THR A 33 1.92 -13.26 5.59
C THR A 33 0.45 -13.03 5.91
N LEU A 34 -0.11 -11.87 5.56
CA LEU A 34 -1.48 -11.51 5.87
C LEU A 34 -2.47 -12.43 5.13
N THR A 35 -2.30 -12.61 3.81
CA THR A 35 -3.16 -13.53 3.03
C THR A 35 -3.09 -14.95 3.56
N ARG A 36 -1.88 -15.43 3.94
CA ARG A 36 -1.70 -16.79 4.48
C ARG A 36 -2.33 -16.95 5.86
N ASN A 37 -2.23 -15.94 6.72
CA ASN A 37 -2.87 -15.97 8.05
C ASN A 37 -4.39 -15.97 7.90
N ILE A 38 -4.94 -15.09 7.06
CA ILE A 38 -6.38 -14.98 6.85
C ILE A 38 -6.93 -16.25 6.19
N LYS A 39 -6.24 -16.83 5.21
CA LYS A 39 -6.60 -18.13 4.61
C LYS A 39 -6.66 -19.26 5.63
N LYS A 40 -5.85 -19.23 6.68
CA LYS A 40 -5.90 -20.22 7.77
C LYS A 40 -7.10 -20.02 8.69
N THR A 41 -7.53 -18.78 8.88
CA THR A 41 -8.66 -18.45 9.77
C THR A 41 -10.01 -18.53 9.05
N ALA A 42 -10.02 -18.30 7.73
CA ALA A 42 -11.18 -18.43 6.87
C ALA A 42 -11.62 -19.90 6.78
N THR A 43 -12.70 -20.26 7.46
CA THR A 43 -13.19 -21.65 7.55
C THR A 43 -13.98 -22.09 6.31
N ALA A 44 -14.35 -21.15 5.46
CA ALA A 44 -14.87 -21.38 4.12
C ALA A 44 -14.36 -20.22 3.22
N ASP A 45 -13.87 -20.53 2.02
CA ASP A 45 -13.58 -19.56 0.96
C ASP A 45 -14.66 -19.67 -0.13
N PRO A 46 -15.93 -19.33 0.16
CA PRO A 46 -17.02 -19.50 -0.79
C PRO A 46 -16.93 -18.53 -1.98
N ASP A 47 -16.14 -17.47 -1.84
CA ASP A 47 -16.14 -16.29 -2.72
C ASP A 47 -14.85 -16.16 -3.57
N GLY A 48 -13.92 -17.11 -3.50
CA GLY A 48 -12.68 -17.09 -4.29
C GLY A 48 -11.69 -15.99 -3.89
N TRP A 49 -11.70 -15.57 -2.62
CA TRP A 49 -10.83 -14.49 -2.12
C TRP A 49 -9.36 -14.89 -2.09
N PHE A 50 -9.07 -16.18 -1.95
CA PHE A 50 -7.71 -16.70 -1.93
C PHE A 50 -7.34 -17.43 -3.21
N ASP A 51 -8.07 -17.18 -4.29
CA ASP A 51 -7.73 -17.72 -5.60
C ASP A 51 -6.38 -17.17 -6.07
N ASP A 52 -5.62 -18.02 -6.76
CA ASP A 52 -4.23 -17.74 -7.16
C ASP A 52 -4.15 -16.88 -8.44
N ASP A 53 -5.30 -16.42 -8.93
CA ASP A 53 -5.38 -15.57 -10.11
C ASP A 53 -4.62 -14.26 -9.85
N HIS A 54 -3.60 -13.99 -10.69
CA HIS A 54 -2.57 -13.00 -10.37
C HIS A 54 -3.14 -11.59 -10.12
N TYR A 55 -4.14 -11.20 -10.91
CA TYR A 55 -4.80 -9.89 -10.80
C TYR A 55 -5.73 -9.79 -9.58
N LEU A 56 -6.56 -10.81 -9.34
CA LEU A 56 -7.44 -10.87 -8.17
C LEU A 56 -6.61 -10.92 -6.88
N GLY A 57 -5.51 -11.66 -6.88
CA GLY A 57 -4.60 -11.74 -5.77
C GLY A 57 -4.05 -10.38 -5.35
N ILE A 58 -3.66 -9.55 -6.33
CA ILE A 58 -3.13 -8.21 -6.04
C ILE A 58 -4.22 -7.31 -5.44
N MET A 59 -5.42 -7.32 -6.04
CA MET A 59 -6.55 -6.53 -5.55
C MET A 59 -6.95 -6.95 -4.13
N ASN A 60 -7.04 -8.26 -3.86
CA ASN A 60 -7.41 -8.78 -2.56
C ASN A 60 -6.40 -8.38 -1.50
N THR A 61 -5.10 -8.40 -1.81
CA THR A 61 -4.07 -7.94 -0.87
C THR A 61 -4.16 -6.43 -0.59
N ALA A 62 -4.50 -5.62 -1.60
CA ALA A 62 -4.76 -4.19 -1.39
C ALA A 62 -5.97 -3.96 -0.47
N PHE A 63 -7.07 -4.70 -0.68
CA PHE A 63 -8.25 -4.62 0.19
C PHE A 63 -7.96 -5.08 1.62
N LEU A 64 -7.23 -6.17 1.79
CA LEU A 64 -6.84 -6.71 3.10
C LEU A 64 -5.90 -5.75 3.84
N MET A 65 -4.91 -5.18 3.16
CA MET A 65 -4.04 -4.12 3.69
C MET A 65 -4.88 -2.93 4.16
N TRP A 66 -5.80 -2.45 3.32
CA TRP A 66 -6.65 -1.31 3.65
C TRP A 66 -7.54 -1.60 4.86
N ALA A 67 -8.12 -2.80 4.94
CA ALA A 67 -8.86 -3.29 6.11
C ALA A 67 -8.00 -3.28 7.39
N CYS A 68 -6.73 -3.69 7.26
CA CYS A 68 -5.79 -3.79 8.36
C CYS A 68 -5.37 -2.40 8.88
N ALA A 69 -5.07 -1.48 7.96
CA ALA A 69 -4.62 -0.13 8.28
C ALA A 69 -5.74 0.79 8.81
N ALA A 70 -6.96 0.65 8.30
CA ALA A 70 -8.08 1.54 8.59
C ALA A 70 -9.16 0.86 9.45
N PRO A 71 -9.21 1.11 10.77
CA PRO A 71 -10.16 0.45 11.68
C PRO A 71 -11.61 0.82 11.38
N ALA A 72 -11.83 2.00 10.79
CA ALA A 72 -13.16 2.49 10.40
C ALA A 72 -13.74 1.74 9.18
N VAL A 73 -12.95 0.95 8.44
CA VAL A 73 -13.46 0.20 7.28
C VAL A 73 -14.42 -0.90 7.73
N LYS A 74 -14.24 -1.44 8.94
CA LYS A 74 -15.14 -2.44 9.54
C LYS A 74 -16.56 -1.91 9.80
N THR A 75 -16.74 -0.60 9.97
CA THR A 75 -18.08 -0.01 10.19
C THR A 75 -18.80 0.30 8.89
N TRP A 76 -18.21 0.00 7.73
CA TRP A 76 -18.84 0.23 6.44
C TRP A 76 -19.94 -0.79 6.20
N LYS A 77 -21.11 -0.30 5.78
CA LYS A 77 -22.32 -1.11 5.55
C LYS A 77 -22.13 -2.27 4.54
N ASN A 78 -21.10 -2.18 3.70
CA ASN A 78 -20.76 -3.17 2.67
C ASN A 78 -19.45 -3.92 2.96
N TYR A 79 -18.92 -3.84 4.18
CA TYR A 79 -17.67 -4.51 4.55
C TYR A 79 -17.72 -6.02 4.25
N ASP A 80 -18.77 -6.70 4.72
CA ASP A 80 -18.93 -8.14 4.55
C ASP A 80 -19.20 -8.58 3.10
N ARG A 81 -19.58 -7.65 2.22
CA ARG A 81 -19.75 -7.92 0.78
C ARG A 81 -18.43 -7.84 0.02
N ASN A 82 -17.53 -6.99 0.48
CA ASN A 82 -16.27 -6.65 -0.18
C ASN A 82 -15.05 -7.20 0.55
N MET A 83 -15.24 -8.09 1.54
CA MET A 83 -14.20 -8.75 2.31
C MET A 83 -14.58 -10.22 2.49
N PRO A 84 -13.63 -11.11 2.83
CA PRO A 84 -13.96 -12.48 3.21
C PRO A 84 -15.00 -12.45 4.34
N THR A 85 -16.15 -13.08 4.11
CA THR A 85 -17.32 -12.97 4.99
C THR A 85 -16.95 -13.36 6.43
N ASN A 86 -17.32 -12.51 7.41
CA ASN A 86 -17.10 -12.71 8.85
C ASN A 86 -15.64 -12.71 9.34
N ILE A 87 -14.67 -12.17 8.59
CA ILE A 87 -13.28 -12.10 9.06
C ILE A 87 -12.89 -10.67 9.44
N ASP A 88 -12.56 -10.48 10.72
CA ASP A 88 -11.88 -9.27 11.16
C ASP A 88 -10.40 -9.35 10.79
N VAL A 89 -10.04 -8.72 9.67
CA VAL A 89 -8.68 -8.72 9.12
C VAL A 89 -7.68 -8.13 10.10
N ARG A 90 -8.04 -7.08 10.83
CA ARG A 90 -7.13 -6.40 11.77
C ARG A 90 -6.95 -7.20 13.05
N ALA A 91 -8.01 -7.80 13.57
CA ALA A 91 -7.92 -8.65 14.77
C ALA A 91 -7.08 -9.92 14.53
N ASN A 92 -7.05 -10.41 13.29
CA ASN A 92 -6.26 -11.58 12.89
C ASN A 92 -4.85 -11.23 12.38
N ALA A 93 -4.53 -9.94 12.24
CA ALA A 93 -3.23 -9.49 11.76
C ALA A 93 -2.19 -9.49 12.89
N LYS A 94 -0.95 -9.84 12.55
CA LYS A 94 0.19 -9.71 13.46
C LYS A 94 0.62 -8.24 13.58
N PRO A 95 1.28 -7.82 14.67
CA PRO A 95 1.81 -6.47 14.82
C PRO A 95 2.67 -6.02 13.64
N LEU A 96 3.49 -6.93 13.11
CA LEU A 96 4.32 -6.68 11.93
C LEU A 96 3.48 -6.43 10.67
N GLU A 97 2.40 -7.18 10.45
CA GLU A 97 1.47 -6.97 9.32
C GLU A 97 0.75 -5.63 9.42
N ILE A 98 0.40 -5.20 10.62
CA ILE A 98 -0.20 -3.88 10.86
C ILE A 98 0.79 -2.77 10.48
N VAL A 99 2.06 -2.88 10.92
CA VAL A 99 3.12 -1.91 10.55
C VAL A 99 3.32 -1.87 9.05
N PHE A 100 3.46 -3.02 8.39
CA PHE A 100 3.62 -3.07 6.93
C PHE A 100 2.39 -2.56 6.19
N SER A 101 1.18 -2.70 6.73
CA SER A 101 -0.04 -2.12 6.15
C SER A 101 -0.01 -0.59 6.22
N TYR A 102 0.47 0.00 7.32
CA TYR A 102 0.68 1.44 7.42
C TYR A 102 1.81 1.94 6.51
N MET A 103 2.94 1.21 6.44
CA MET A 103 4.04 1.56 5.54
C MET A 103 3.59 1.53 4.09
N LEU A 104 2.82 0.51 3.68
CA LEU A 104 2.27 0.43 2.33
C LEU A 104 1.33 1.61 2.03
N ALA A 105 0.41 1.94 2.94
CA ALA A 105 -0.47 3.11 2.79
C ALA A 105 0.32 4.42 2.66
N PHE A 106 1.34 4.60 3.51
CA PHE A 106 2.17 5.80 3.50
C PHE A 106 3.01 5.90 2.23
N SER A 107 3.59 4.80 1.75
CA SER A 107 4.34 4.77 0.49
C SER A 107 3.46 5.13 -0.70
N VAL A 108 2.23 4.58 -0.76
CA VAL A 108 1.26 4.94 -1.82
C VAL A 108 0.92 6.44 -1.76
N GLY A 109 0.63 6.96 -0.57
CA GLY A 109 0.37 8.40 -0.40
C GLY A 109 1.55 9.28 -0.79
N THR A 110 2.77 8.86 -0.43
CA THR A 110 4.02 9.55 -0.81
C THR A 110 4.21 9.56 -2.32
N LEU A 111 3.99 8.44 -3.01
CA LEU A 111 4.10 8.37 -4.47
C LEU A 111 3.07 9.26 -5.16
N VAL A 112 1.83 9.32 -4.67
CA VAL A 112 0.79 10.22 -5.18
C VAL A 112 1.22 11.68 -5.01
N ILE A 113 1.75 12.06 -3.85
CA ILE A 113 2.24 13.42 -3.60
C ILE A 113 3.43 13.75 -4.52
N CYS A 114 4.40 12.84 -4.64
CA CYS A 114 5.54 13.01 -5.55
C CYS A 114 5.09 13.17 -7.00
N ALA A 115 4.12 12.38 -7.46
CA ALA A 115 3.55 12.49 -8.80
C ALA A 115 2.83 13.82 -9.01
N ILE A 116 2.07 14.31 -8.03
CA ILE A 116 1.43 15.62 -8.06
C ILE A 116 2.49 16.73 -8.14
N ILE A 117 3.53 16.67 -7.31
CA ILE A 117 4.62 17.65 -7.34
C ILE A 117 5.32 17.65 -8.70
N TYR A 118 5.64 16.46 -9.23
CA TYR A 118 6.22 16.32 -10.56
C TYR A 118 5.33 16.96 -11.63
N TYR A 119 4.05 16.60 -11.66
CA TYR A 119 3.09 17.15 -12.62
C TYR A 119 2.96 18.68 -12.51
N LEU A 120 2.86 19.21 -11.28
CA LEU A 120 2.75 20.66 -11.07
C LEU A 120 4.04 21.39 -11.48
N THR A 121 5.20 20.87 -11.12
CA THR A 121 6.49 21.51 -11.44
C THR A 121 6.82 21.49 -12.93
N ASP A 122 6.48 20.39 -13.62
CA ASP A 122 6.56 20.27 -15.07
C ASP A 122 5.56 21.22 -15.77
N PHE A 123 4.30 21.23 -15.34
CA PHE A 123 3.26 22.12 -15.89
C PHE A 123 3.58 23.61 -15.73
N PHE A 124 4.16 24.00 -14.60
CA PHE A 124 4.52 25.40 -14.34
C PHE A 124 5.92 25.78 -14.86
N GLY A 125 6.72 24.82 -15.37
CA GLY A 125 8.08 25.07 -15.87
C GLY A 125 9.04 25.60 -14.79
N TRP A 126 8.83 25.24 -13.53
CA TRP A 126 9.61 25.77 -12.40
C TRP A 126 10.92 25.03 -12.15
N ILE A 127 11.05 23.82 -12.70
CA ILE A 127 12.20 22.94 -12.52
C ILE A 127 12.54 22.33 -13.87
N ASP A 128 13.76 22.59 -14.36
CA ASP A 128 14.31 21.84 -15.49
C ASP A 128 14.70 20.45 -15.02
N TRP A 129 13.97 19.43 -15.50
CA TRP A 129 14.18 18.02 -15.17
C TRP A 129 15.20 17.34 -16.08
N GLU A 130 15.88 18.09 -16.96
CA GLU A 130 16.93 17.57 -17.83
C GLU A 130 18.19 17.24 -17.00
N PHE A 131 18.51 15.95 -16.91
CA PHE A 131 19.73 15.42 -16.30
C PHE A 131 20.86 15.29 -17.32
#